data_AF-A0A3A9ZBF8-F1
#
_entry.id   AF-A0A3A9ZBF8-F1
#
_cell.length_a   1.000
_cell.length_b   1.000
_cell.length_c   1.000
_cell.angle_alpha   90.00
_cell.angle_beta   90.00
_cell.angle_gamma   90.00
#
_symmetry.space_group_name_H-M   'P 1'
#
loop_
_entity.id
_entity.type
_entity.pdbx_description
1 polymer ?
#
loop_
_entity_poly.entity_id
_entity_poly.type
_entity_poly.pdbx_seq_one_letter_code
_entity_poly.pdbx_strand_id
1 'polypeptide(L)'
;MSRGHTTRPRAAGPGTGGGRRRAGLAAALTAALTVAGLACGPQAAAEPCRTQVTGEELPDGAGPYPLIERLGLRQAWDLATGAGVDVAVIDSGVDARHPDLAGAVRRGSDIAVVADARDHELTRPRPVQDCEGHGTAVAGLIAAARGEGDRIAGVAPGARIYPVRMADSVDQTTTGALAAAIDDAADSGARVINMSLDIPHDYDAIHEAIRRAQQQDVLVVAAAGNLQGGEGQGGTGRPSYPAAYEGVLAVAAVDEAGEPASWSNFGPWVDLAAYGDKLTVIAPGGSGYRVESGTSFAAAQVAGAAALVRERFPGLSAQEVAERLTASASVVGGRRNDHTGAGIVDPFAALTHLPGTGGQAQDRAATGAGGRLAVQPLPAAEPPLGGRAARALGWSGGLLLAVVLGLLGAPAVRRAARRRWRAGPAPGEGAPPPAPPAPAALALAWLGGGPRQGGRDGPAPHPMHQRPTTTSGGATHGDHA
;
A
#
# COMPACT_ATOMS: atom_id res chain seq x y z
N MET A 1 -23.01 -44.47 64.65
CA MET A 1 -22.99 -45.54 65.68
C MET A 1 -23.21 -46.90 65.00
N SER A 2 -22.84 -48.01 65.68
CA SER A 2 -23.28 -49.42 65.55
C SER A 2 -24.35 -49.80 64.50
N ARG A 3 -24.38 -50.98 63.85
CA ARG A 3 -23.61 -52.27 63.77
C ARG A 3 -24.14 -52.98 62.49
N GLY A 4 -23.63 -54.08 61.92
CA GLY A 4 -22.54 -54.99 62.30
C GLY A 4 -23.00 -56.47 62.36
N HIS A 5 -22.63 -57.29 61.36
CA HIS A 5 -22.79 -58.77 61.27
C HIS A 5 -24.24 -59.33 61.14
N THR A 6 -24.52 -60.54 60.60
CA THR A 6 -23.70 -61.62 59.95
C THR A 6 -24.49 -62.17 58.71
N THR A 7 -24.38 -63.34 58.06
CA THR A 7 -23.71 -64.66 58.27
C THR A 7 -23.47 -65.39 56.92
N ARG A 8 -22.81 -66.56 56.94
CA ARG A 8 -22.77 -67.61 55.87
C ARG A 8 -22.82 -69.00 56.56
N PRO A 9 -23.35 -70.08 55.93
CA PRO A 9 -22.51 -71.05 55.16
C PRO A 9 -23.34 -71.72 54.00
N ARG A 10 -23.12 -72.92 53.42
CA ARG A 10 -22.09 -73.99 53.44
C ARG A 10 -22.14 -74.82 52.13
N ALA A 11 -20.97 -75.21 51.58
CA ALA A 11 -20.74 -76.28 50.55
C ALA A 11 -21.48 -76.18 49.17
N ALA A 12 -20.93 -76.47 47.99
CA ALA A 12 -19.81 -77.30 47.49
C ALA A 12 -20.16 -78.76 47.11
N GLY A 13 -20.01 -79.09 45.82
CA GLY A 13 -20.17 -80.43 45.22
C GLY A 13 -19.98 -80.39 43.68
N PRO A 14 -19.04 -81.13 43.07
CA PRO A 14 -18.70 -81.00 41.64
C PRO A 14 -19.30 -82.12 40.75
N GLY A 15 -19.37 -81.87 39.44
CA GLY A 15 -19.72 -82.87 38.43
C GLY A 15 -18.77 -82.84 37.23
N THR A 16 -17.98 -83.92 37.04
CA THR A 16 -17.03 -84.07 35.93
C THR A 16 -17.49 -85.11 34.92
N GLY A 17 -17.42 -84.82 33.62
CA GLY A 17 -17.68 -85.79 32.56
C GLY A 17 -17.16 -85.35 31.19
N GLY A 18 -16.09 -85.99 30.69
CA GLY A 18 -15.50 -85.70 29.37
C GLY A 18 -15.80 -86.79 28.34
N GLY A 19 -16.05 -86.41 27.08
CA GLY A 19 -16.73 -87.29 26.09
C GLY A 19 -16.24 -87.32 24.64
N ARG A 20 -14.99 -86.91 24.34
CA ARG A 20 -14.20 -87.21 23.11
C ARG A 20 -14.87 -87.16 21.70
N ARG A 21 -14.33 -86.25 20.88
CA ARG A 21 -13.99 -86.39 19.44
C ARG A 21 -15.11 -86.54 18.38
N ARG A 22 -15.10 -85.59 17.43
CA ARG A 22 -14.93 -85.87 15.98
C ARG A 22 -14.14 -84.72 15.34
N ALA A 23 -13.55 -84.95 14.17
CA ALA A 23 -12.71 -83.98 13.47
C ALA A 23 -13.40 -83.43 12.22
N GLY A 24 -13.08 -82.19 11.85
CA GLY A 24 -13.50 -81.52 10.62
C GLY A 24 -12.56 -80.33 10.36
N LEU A 25 -12.20 -80.08 9.10
CA LEU A 25 -11.26 -79.04 8.71
C LEU A 25 -11.95 -77.69 8.45
N ALA A 26 -11.14 -76.63 8.54
CA ALA A 26 -11.27 -75.37 7.82
C ALA A 26 -12.54 -74.52 7.99
N ALA A 27 -12.43 -73.47 8.81
CA ALA A 27 -12.64 -72.09 8.36
C ALA A 27 -11.74 -71.16 9.20
N ALA A 28 -11.19 -70.10 8.59
CA ALA A 28 -10.33 -69.14 9.30
C ALA A 28 -11.14 -67.97 9.85
N LEU A 29 -10.85 -67.53 11.08
CA LEU A 29 -11.25 -66.21 11.61
C LEU A 29 -10.44 -65.87 12.88
N THR A 30 -9.13 -65.68 12.72
CA THR A 30 -8.28 -65.07 13.76
C THR A 30 -8.56 -63.57 13.83
N ALA A 31 -9.53 -63.18 14.66
CA ALA A 31 -9.79 -61.79 15.02
C ALA A 31 -8.66 -61.26 15.93
N ALA A 32 -7.50 -60.96 15.32
CA ALA A 32 -6.47 -60.18 15.97
C ALA A 32 -7.03 -58.76 16.19
N LEU A 33 -7.07 -58.30 17.44
CA LEU A 33 -7.24 -56.88 17.72
C LEU A 33 -5.95 -56.17 17.30
N THR A 34 -5.90 -55.75 16.04
CA THR A 34 -5.01 -54.68 15.63
C THR A 34 -5.40 -53.45 16.45
N VAL A 35 -4.53 -53.02 17.35
CA VAL A 35 -4.54 -51.62 17.80
C VAL A 35 -4.35 -50.81 16.53
N ALA A 36 -5.45 -50.19 16.06
CA ALA A 36 -5.40 -49.24 14.97
C ALA A 36 -4.65 -48.03 15.49
N GLY A 37 -3.32 -48.04 15.31
CA GLY A 37 -2.53 -46.83 15.45
C GLY A 37 -3.15 -45.78 14.55
N LEU A 38 -3.52 -44.65 15.13
CA LEU A 38 -3.88 -43.46 14.38
C LEU A 38 -2.63 -43.01 13.64
N ALA A 39 -2.41 -43.62 12.48
CA ALA A 39 -1.47 -43.14 11.50
C ALA A 39 -1.94 -41.75 11.09
N CYS A 40 -1.33 -40.74 11.70
CA CYS A 40 -1.47 -39.36 11.25
C CYS A 40 -1.16 -39.38 9.74
N GLY A 41 -2.17 -39.08 8.92
CA GLY A 41 -1.97 -38.98 7.48
C GLY A 41 -0.88 -37.95 7.21
N PRO A 42 -0.13 -38.06 6.10
CA PRO A 42 0.85 -37.05 5.74
C PRO A 42 0.14 -35.69 5.74
N GLN A 43 0.55 -34.83 6.67
CA GLN A 43 -0.05 -33.51 6.85
C GLN A 43 0.08 -32.74 5.53
N ALA A 44 -0.94 -31.96 5.19
CA ALA A 44 -0.79 -30.92 4.19
C ALA A 44 0.12 -29.83 4.80
N ALA A 45 1.43 -30.04 4.71
CA ALA A 45 2.40 -28.98 4.98
C ALA A 45 2.11 -27.83 4.01
N ALA A 46 2.08 -26.59 4.54
CA ALA A 46 1.84 -25.36 3.78
C ALA A 46 2.57 -25.42 2.42
N GLU A 47 1.84 -25.24 1.31
CA GLU A 47 2.40 -25.57 -0.01
C GLU A 47 3.68 -24.75 -0.26
N PRO A 48 4.85 -25.41 -0.45
CA PRO A 48 6.12 -24.71 -0.49
C PRO A 48 6.19 -23.83 -1.75
N CYS A 49 6.10 -22.51 -1.54
CA CYS A 49 6.18 -21.40 -2.50
C CYS A 49 6.67 -21.80 -3.90
N ARG A 50 5.74 -22.19 -4.79
CA ARG A 50 6.08 -22.77 -6.10
C ARG A 50 6.35 -21.73 -7.19
N THR A 51 5.69 -20.58 -7.10
CA THR A 51 5.82 -19.45 -8.01
C THR A 51 5.81 -18.18 -7.18
N GLN A 52 6.73 -17.27 -7.47
CA GLN A 52 6.84 -15.97 -6.81
C GLN A 52 6.38 -14.90 -7.80
N VAL A 53 5.47 -14.00 -7.39
CA VAL A 53 5.09 -12.81 -8.18
C VAL A 53 6.34 -11.93 -8.38
N THR A 54 6.47 -11.33 -9.56
CA THR A 54 7.58 -10.43 -9.92
C THR A 54 7.05 -9.14 -10.52
N GLY A 55 7.75 -8.03 -10.32
CA GLY A 55 7.42 -6.74 -10.94
C GLY A 55 8.24 -6.46 -12.21
N GLU A 56 7.88 -5.38 -12.90
CA GLU A 56 8.58 -4.85 -14.08
C GLU A 56 9.56 -3.73 -13.66
N GLU A 57 10.52 -3.36 -14.51
CA GLU A 57 11.37 -2.19 -14.25
C GLU A 57 10.59 -0.88 -14.47
N LEU A 58 10.90 0.17 -13.70
CA LEU A 58 10.30 1.49 -13.95
C LEU A 58 10.79 2.05 -15.29
N PRO A 59 9.91 2.71 -16.09
CA PRO A 59 10.28 3.30 -17.36
C PRO A 59 11.48 4.27 -17.26
N ASP A 60 12.30 4.30 -18.30
CA ASP A 60 13.37 5.29 -18.44
C ASP A 60 12.83 6.72 -18.30
N GLY A 61 13.42 7.49 -17.38
CA GLY A 61 12.97 8.85 -17.08
C GLY A 61 11.73 8.93 -16.18
N ALA A 62 11.30 7.85 -15.53
CA ALA A 62 10.38 7.92 -14.40
C ALA A 62 10.91 8.92 -13.35
N GLY A 63 10.08 9.92 -13.02
CA GLY A 63 10.43 11.00 -12.11
C GLY A 63 10.45 10.57 -10.63
N PRO A 64 10.65 11.53 -9.71
CA PRO A 64 10.54 11.28 -8.28
C PRO A 64 9.18 10.66 -7.92
N TYR A 65 9.18 9.73 -6.97
CA TYR A 65 7.99 8.99 -6.56
C TYR A 65 6.88 9.97 -6.09
N PRO A 66 5.68 9.98 -6.72
CA PRO A 66 4.66 11.01 -6.45
C PRO A 66 4.23 11.11 -4.98
N LEU A 67 4.33 10.01 -4.23
CA LEU A 67 4.00 9.96 -2.81
C LEU A 67 4.86 10.90 -1.95
N ILE A 68 6.10 11.17 -2.37
CA ILE A 68 7.05 12.04 -1.66
C ILE A 68 6.54 13.47 -1.59
N GLU A 69 6.00 13.98 -2.70
CA GLU A 69 5.43 15.34 -2.75
C GLU A 69 4.00 15.33 -2.17
N ARG A 70 3.20 14.29 -2.43
CA ARG A 70 1.82 14.13 -1.89
C ARG A 70 1.76 14.10 -0.35
N LEU A 71 2.77 13.53 0.32
CA LEU A 71 2.88 13.45 1.79
C LEU A 71 3.94 14.40 2.39
N GLY A 72 4.54 15.29 1.62
CA GLY A 72 5.57 16.23 2.10
C GLY A 72 6.80 15.54 2.74
N LEU A 73 7.17 14.35 2.26
CA LEU A 73 8.13 13.48 2.93
C LEU A 73 9.53 14.08 3.02
N ARG A 74 9.92 14.97 2.09
CA ARG A 74 11.23 15.64 2.14
C ARG A 74 11.40 16.43 3.44
N GLN A 75 10.40 17.26 3.76
CA GLN A 75 10.36 18.07 4.98
C GLN A 75 10.20 17.21 6.24
N ALA A 76 9.55 16.04 6.14
CA ALA A 76 9.48 15.08 7.23
C ALA A 76 10.85 14.42 7.50
N TRP A 77 11.59 14.03 6.45
CA TRP A 77 12.91 13.41 6.55
C TRP A 77 14.02 14.34 7.06
N ASP A 78 13.85 15.65 6.93
CA ASP A 78 14.71 16.65 7.60
C ASP A 78 14.53 16.65 9.14
N LEU A 79 13.54 15.93 9.67
CA LEU A 79 13.14 15.92 11.08
C LEU A 79 13.13 14.53 11.73
N ALA A 80 12.81 13.48 10.97
CA ALA A 80 12.85 12.06 11.37
C ALA A 80 12.83 11.15 10.13
N THR A 81 13.47 9.99 10.20
CA THR A 81 13.47 8.95 9.15
C THR A 81 12.84 7.62 9.60
N GLY A 82 12.43 7.50 10.86
CA GLY A 82 12.04 6.25 11.52
C GLY A 82 13.19 5.53 12.20
N ALA A 83 14.37 6.17 12.31
CA ALA A 83 15.61 5.53 12.74
C ALA A 83 15.49 4.87 14.12
N GLY A 84 15.79 3.57 14.17
CA GLY A 84 15.72 2.78 15.41
C GLY A 84 14.31 2.38 15.85
N VAL A 85 13.26 2.74 15.09
CA VAL A 85 11.90 2.24 15.31
C VAL A 85 11.66 0.99 14.47
N ASP A 86 11.15 -0.05 15.12
CA ASP A 86 10.78 -1.31 14.47
C ASP A 86 9.27 -1.33 14.23
N VAL A 87 8.89 -1.62 12.98
CA VAL A 87 7.51 -1.78 12.51
C VAL A 87 7.30 -3.24 12.17
N ALA A 88 6.40 -3.92 12.87
CA ALA A 88 6.00 -5.27 12.51
C ALA A 88 4.99 -5.25 11.36
N VAL A 89 5.07 -6.22 10.45
CA VAL A 89 4.20 -6.33 9.27
C VAL A 89 3.61 -7.74 9.27
N ILE A 90 2.32 -7.87 9.59
CA ILE A 90 1.58 -9.14 9.62
C ILE A 90 0.90 -9.31 8.25
N ASP A 91 1.46 -10.18 7.40
CA ASP A 91 1.18 -10.17 5.95
C ASP A 91 1.64 -11.46 5.22
N SER A 92 1.62 -11.49 3.88
CA SER A 92 2.05 -12.60 3.00
C SER A 92 3.54 -12.96 3.08
N GLY A 93 4.34 -12.15 3.78
CA GLY A 93 5.79 -12.27 3.92
C GLY A 93 6.53 -11.02 3.47
N VAL A 94 7.86 -11.05 3.48
CA VAL A 94 8.69 -9.98 2.89
C VAL A 94 9.91 -10.60 2.21
N ASP A 95 10.21 -10.15 1.00
CA ASP A 95 11.43 -10.50 0.29
C ASP A 95 12.53 -9.43 0.49
N ALA A 96 13.32 -9.60 1.55
CA ALA A 96 14.44 -8.72 1.89
C ALA A 96 15.62 -8.77 0.90
N ARG A 97 15.48 -9.46 -0.25
CA ARG A 97 16.43 -9.41 -1.37
C ARG A 97 16.16 -8.25 -2.31
N HIS A 98 14.99 -7.59 -2.24
CA HIS A 98 14.70 -6.40 -3.05
C HIS A 98 15.69 -5.27 -2.69
N PRO A 99 16.37 -4.62 -3.66
CA PRO A 99 17.41 -3.64 -3.37
C PRO A 99 16.96 -2.48 -2.48
N ASP A 100 15.72 -2.01 -2.63
CA ASP A 100 15.21 -0.88 -1.86
C ASP A 100 14.93 -1.27 -0.39
N LEU A 101 14.86 -2.57 -0.06
CA LEU A 101 14.74 -3.08 1.32
C LEU A 101 16.09 -3.50 1.93
N ALA A 102 17.22 -3.23 1.25
CA ALA A 102 18.54 -3.68 1.68
C ALA A 102 18.93 -3.15 3.08
N GLY A 103 18.90 -4.06 4.07
CA GLY A 103 19.23 -3.75 5.47
C GLY A 103 18.04 -3.28 6.32
N ALA A 104 16.88 -2.98 5.72
CA ALA A 104 15.68 -2.57 6.46
C ALA A 104 14.98 -3.74 7.18
N VAL A 105 15.04 -4.96 6.63
CA VAL A 105 14.25 -6.10 7.13
C VAL A 105 15.02 -6.93 8.17
N ARG A 106 14.47 -7.05 9.39
CA ARG A 106 14.95 -7.94 10.46
C ARG A 106 14.57 -9.40 10.17
N ARG A 107 15.26 -10.35 10.82
CA ARG A 107 14.75 -11.72 10.94
C ARG A 107 13.42 -11.69 11.70
N GLY A 108 12.36 -12.13 11.04
CA GLY A 108 11.00 -12.21 11.60
C GLY A 108 10.53 -13.64 11.89
N SER A 109 9.21 -13.81 11.88
CA SER A 109 8.51 -15.07 12.15
C SER A 109 7.64 -15.51 10.97
N ASP A 110 7.22 -16.77 11.00
CA ASP A 110 6.38 -17.42 10.00
C ASP A 110 5.41 -18.35 10.74
N ILE A 111 4.11 -18.15 10.53
CA ILE A 111 3.03 -18.76 11.31
C ILE A 111 2.12 -19.55 10.37
N ALA A 112 2.17 -20.87 10.51
CA ALA A 112 1.33 -21.80 9.76
C ALA A 112 0.15 -22.29 10.60
N VAL A 113 -1.00 -22.48 9.93
CA VAL A 113 -2.18 -23.14 10.50
C VAL A 113 -1.91 -24.64 10.61
N VAL A 114 -2.33 -25.27 11.71
CA VAL A 114 -2.30 -26.74 11.86
C VAL A 114 -3.71 -27.30 12.07
N ALA A 115 -3.83 -28.60 12.36
CA ALA A 115 -5.09 -29.33 12.22
C ALA A 115 -6.23 -28.93 13.20
N ASP A 116 -5.95 -28.18 14.26
CA ASP A 116 -6.96 -27.48 15.07
C ASP A 116 -6.86 -25.98 14.76
N ALA A 117 -7.99 -25.31 14.53
CA ALA A 117 -8.03 -23.90 14.18
C ALA A 117 -7.54 -22.95 15.29
N ARG A 118 -7.31 -23.45 16.51
CA ARG A 118 -6.69 -22.71 17.63
C ARG A 118 -5.17 -22.88 17.69
N ASP A 119 -4.65 -23.97 17.15
CA ASP A 119 -3.22 -24.27 17.14
C ASP A 119 -2.53 -23.66 15.91
N HIS A 120 -1.23 -23.45 16.01
CA HIS A 120 -0.38 -22.92 14.94
C HIS A 120 1.05 -23.43 15.10
N GLU A 121 1.83 -23.48 14.01
CA GLU A 121 3.28 -23.66 14.08
C GLU A 121 3.97 -22.32 13.84
N LEU A 122 4.71 -21.82 14.84
CA LEU A 122 5.53 -20.62 14.72
C LEU A 122 6.99 -21.01 14.47
N THR A 123 7.49 -20.69 13.28
CA THR A 123 8.91 -20.78 12.93
C THR A 123 9.51 -19.39 12.72
N ARG A 124 10.84 -19.29 12.59
CA ARG A 124 11.55 -18.01 12.39
C ARG A 124 12.55 -18.10 11.24
N PRO A 125 12.11 -18.13 9.97
CA PRO A 125 12.96 -18.30 8.80
C PRO A 125 13.79 -17.03 8.52
N ARG A 126 14.42 -16.96 7.34
CA ARG A 126 14.91 -15.68 6.80
C ARG A 126 13.79 -15.03 5.97
N PRO A 127 13.62 -13.70 6.01
CA PRO A 127 12.64 -12.98 5.19
C PRO A 127 13.15 -12.87 3.74
N VAL A 128 13.06 -13.97 3.00
CA VAL A 128 13.46 -14.07 1.58
C VAL A 128 12.36 -14.77 0.77
N GLN A 129 11.15 -14.78 1.31
CA GLN A 129 9.99 -15.49 0.79
C GLN A 129 8.74 -14.63 1.03
N ASP A 130 8.22 -14.15 -0.08
CA ASP A 130 6.90 -13.58 -0.23
C ASP A 130 6.47 -13.97 -1.65
N CYS A 131 5.51 -14.89 -1.76
CA CYS A 131 5.10 -15.48 -3.03
C CYS A 131 4.05 -14.60 -3.72
N GLU A 132 3.26 -13.90 -2.91
CA GLU A 132 2.11 -13.05 -3.27
C GLU A 132 2.55 -11.61 -3.56
N GLY A 133 3.59 -11.14 -2.85
CA GLY A 133 4.20 -9.83 -3.01
C GLY A 133 3.50 -8.70 -2.25
N HIS A 134 2.45 -8.99 -1.49
CA HIS A 134 1.64 -7.97 -0.82
C HIS A 134 2.41 -7.39 0.38
N GLY A 135 2.92 -8.25 1.27
CA GLY A 135 3.74 -7.82 2.39
C GLY A 135 5.07 -7.16 1.99
N THR A 136 5.68 -7.55 0.86
CA THR A 136 6.84 -6.84 0.30
C THR A 136 6.48 -5.43 -0.18
N ALA A 137 5.32 -5.25 -0.83
CA ALA A 137 4.84 -3.92 -1.23
C ALA A 137 4.52 -3.02 -0.02
N VAL A 138 3.86 -3.57 1.01
CA VAL A 138 3.59 -2.91 2.30
C VAL A 138 4.90 -2.52 3.00
N ALA A 139 5.87 -3.44 3.10
CA ALA A 139 7.19 -3.17 3.68
C ALA A 139 7.94 -2.07 2.93
N GLY A 140 7.81 -2.00 1.60
CA GLY A 140 8.38 -0.92 0.79
C GLY A 140 7.78 0.45 1.09
N LEU A 141 6.46 0.56 1.19
CA LEU A 141 5.79 1.82 1.55
C LEU A 141 6.14 2.30 2.96
N ILE A 142 6.45 1.39 3.87
CA ILE A 142 6.94 1.74 5.21
C ILE A 142 8.42 2.16 5.14
N ALA A 143 9.32 1.31 4.63
CA ALA A 143 10.77 1.44 4.86
C ALA A 143 11.67 1.20 3.63
N ALA A 144 11.19 1.36 2.39
CA ALA A 144 12.07 1.40 1.23
C ALA A 144 13.08 2.55 1.34
N ALA A 145 14.36 2.25 1.17
CA ALA A 145 15.46 3.19 1.26
C ALA A 145 15.37 4.29 0.18
N ARG A 146 15.93 5.47 0.49
CA ARG A 146 15.99 6.59 -0.46
C ARG A 146 17.11 6.38 -1.47
N GLY A 147 16.75 6.13 -2.73
CA GLY A 147 17.70 6.01 -3.85
C GLY A 147 17.96 7.32 -4.59
N GLU A 148 18.97 7.33 -5.47
CA GLU A 148 19.20 8.47 -6.38
C GLU A 148 17.99 8.70 -7.29
N GLY A 149 17.59 9.97 -7.41
CA GLY A 149 16.37 10.38 -8.12
C GLY A 149 15.06 10.13 -7.35
N ASP A 150 15.11 9.58 -6.14
CA ASP A 150 13.95 9.24 -5.29
C ASP A 150 12.84 8.45 -6.05
N ARG A 151 13.21 7.50 -6.92
CA ARG A 151 12.27 6.79 -7.81
C ARG A 151 11.24 5.91 -7.06
N ILE A 152 11.62 5.41 -5.90
CA ILE A 152 10.78 4.88 -4.82
C ILE A 152 11.42 5.33 -3.49
N ALA A 153 10.60 5.52 -2.46
CA ALA A 153 11.01 5.63 -1.07
C ALA A 153 9.81 5.29 -0.16
N GLY A 154 10.07 4.66 0.98
CA GLY A 154 9.09 4.47 2.04
C GLY A 154 8.91 5.75 2.87
N VAL A 155 7.80 5.85 3.61
CA VAL A 155 7.54 7.00 4.50
C VAL A 155 8.62 7.13 5.59
N ALA A 156 9.09 5.99 6.11
CA ALA A 156 10.10 5.88 7.16
C ALA A 156 11.33 5.06 6.70
N PRO A 157 12.20 5.61 5.83
CA PRO A 157 13.31 4.90 5.19
C PRO A 157 14.47 4.52 6.15
N GLY A 158 14.40 4.94 7.42
CA GLY A 158 15.31 4.52 8.50
C GLY A 158 14.68 3.55 9.51
N ALA A 159 13.38 3.27 9.40
CA ALA A 159 12.71 2.24 10.20
C ALA A 159 13.14 0.83 9.77
N ARG A 160 12.90 -0.16 10.64
CA ARG A 160 13.18 -1.56 10.33
C ARG A 160 11.92 -2.40 10.36
N ILE A 161 11.79 -3.29 9.38
CA ILE A 161 10.63 -4.18 9.24
C ILE A 161 10.85 -5.46 10.05
N TYR A 162 9.88 -5.83 10.89
CA TYR A 162 9.79 -7.17 11.49
C TYR A 162 8.66 -7.95 10.80
N PRO A 163 8.96 -8.80 9.81
CA PRO A 163 7.92 -9.50 9.07
C PRO A 163 7.37 -10.68 9.89
N VAL A 164 6.04 -10.77 9.98
CA VAL A 164 5.33 -11.93 10.52
C VAL A 164 4.52 -12.49 9.36
N ARG A 165 5.03 -13.56 8.74
CA ARG A 165 4.40 -14.19 7.57
C ARG A 165 3.24 -15.07 8.02
N MET A 166 2.08 -14.91 7.38
CA MET A 166 0.98 -15.86 7.48
C MET A 166 1.21 -16.94 6.41
N ALA A 167 1.63 -18.13 6.84
CA ALA A 167 2.31 -19.09 5.97
C ALA A 167 1.43 -19.63 4.83
N ASP A 168 0.14 -19.80 5.13
CA ASP A 168 -0.92 -20.34 4.28
C ASP A 168 -1.68 -19.25 3.48
N SER A 169 -1.13 -18.03 3.45
CA SER A 169 -1.78 -16.75 3.11
C SER A 169 -2.68 -16.21 4.22
N VAL A 170 -2.92 -14.89 4.15
CA VAL A 170 -3.78 -14.12 5.05
C VAL A 170 -5.23 -14.62 4.99
N ASP A 171 -5.74 -14.89 3.78
CA ASP A 171 -7.13 -15.32 3.53
C ASP A 171 -7.48 -16.69 4.15
N GLN A 172 -6.49 -17.54 4.43
CA GLN A 172 -6.67 -18.87 5.03
C GLN A 172 -6.33 -18.90 6.52
N THR A 173 -6.00 -17.75 7.12
CA THR A 173 -5.56 -17.71 8.52
C THR A 173 -6.70 -18.00 9.49
N THR A 174 -6.38 -18.62 10.62
CA THR A 174 -7.33 -18.86 11.70
C THR A 174 -7.26 -17.76 12.75
N THR A 175 -8.31 -17.60 13.54
CA THR A 175 -8.33 -16.61 14.63
C THR A 175 -7.28 -16.90 15.71
N GLY A 176 -6.87 -18.16 15.87
CA GLY A 176 -5.74 -18.55 16.73
C GLY A 176 -4.38 -18.16 16.13
N ALA A 177 -4.15 -18.44 14.85
CA ALA A 177 -2.92 -18.08 14.16
C ALA A 177 -2.73 -16.55 14.07
N LEU A 178 -3.80 -15.80 13.78
CA LEU A 178 -3.77 -14.34 13.71
C LEU A 178 -3.59 -13.68 15.09
N ALA A 179 -4.19 -14.24 16.16
CA ALA A 179 -3.92 -13.80 17.52
C ALA A 179 -2.43 -14.00 17.90
N ALA A 180 -1.88 -15.17 17.57
CA ALA A 180 -0.45 -15.46 17.80
C ALA A 180 0.49 -14.57 16.96
N ALA A 181 0.06 -14.15 15.76
CA ALA A 181 0.79 -13.20 14.93
C ALA A 181 0.87 -11.81 15.56
N ILE A 182 -0.21 -11.33 16.19
CA ILE A 182 -0.23 -10.07 16.93
C ILE A 182 0.65 -10.16 18.19
N ASP A 183 0.60 -11.28 18.91
CA ASP A 183 1.42 -11.50 20.10
C ASP A 183 2.93 -11.54 19.77
N ASP A 184 3.36 -12.33 18.76
CA ASP A 184 4.77 -12.37 18.33
C ASP A 184 5.23 -11.03 17.74
N ALA A 185 4.35 -10.31 17.03
CA ALA A 185 4.65 -8.96 16.54
C ALA A 185 4.90 -7.96 17.69
N ALA A 186 4.15 -8.03 18.79
CA ALA A 186 4.40 -7.22 19.98
C ALA A 186 5.69 -7.65 20.71
N ASP A 187 5.81 -8.94 21.04
CA ASP A 187 6.96 -9.52 21.76
C ASP A 187 8.29 -9.38 20.98
N SER A 188 8.25 -9.10 19.67
CA SER A 188 9.42 -8.79 18.83
C SER A 188 10.21 -7.53 19.24
N GLY A 189 9.58 -6.65 20.03
CA GLY A 189 10.06 -5.31 20.36
C GLY A 189 9.67 -4.22 19.35
N ALA A 190 8.79 -4.52 18.40
CA ALA A 190 8.20 -3.51 17.52
C ALA A 190 7.35 -2.49 18.31
N ARG A 191 7.31 -1.24 17.86
CA ARG A 191 6.49 -0.17 18.48
C ARG A 191 5.29 0.23 17.64
N VAL A 192 5.21 -0.29 16.42
CA VAL A 192 4.08 -0.19 15.50
C VAL A 192 3.84 -1.58 14.90
N ILE A 193 2.59 -2.02 14.79
CA ILE A 193 2.18 -3.19 14.02
C ILE A 193 1.32 -2.68 12.86
N ASN A 194 1.67 -3.05 11.63
CA ASN A 194 0.84 -2.86 10.45
C ASN A 194 0.08 -4.16 10.17
N MET A 195 -1.25 -4.06 10.06
CA MET A 195 -2.14 -5.16 9.69
C MET A 195 -2.91 -4.80 8.41
N SER A 196 -2.42 -5.29 7.26
CA SER A 196 -3.00 -5.03 5.95
C SER A 196 -3.98 -6.13 5.54
N LEU A 197 -4.93 -6.42 6.42
CA LEU A 197 -5.95 -7.48 6.29
C LEU A 197 -7.26 -7.02 6.92
N ASP A 198 -8.39 -7.53 6.42
CA ASP A 198 -9.72 -7.16 6.92
C ASP A 198 -10.66 -8.37 6.99
N ILE A 199 -11.35 -8.55 8.13
CA ILE A 199 -12.27 -9.67 8.40
C ILE A 199 -13.63 -9.14 8.92
N PRO A 200 -14.77 -9.72 8.46
CA PRO A 200 -16.10 -9.13 8.66
C PRO A 200 -16.71 -9.34 10.07
N HIS A 201 -15.94 -9.90 11.01
CA HIS A 201 -16.43 -10.40 12.30
C HIS A 201 -15.48 -10.08 13.45
N ASP A 202 -16.04 -9.70 14.60
CA ASP A 202 -15.35 -9.62 15.89
C ASP A 202 -15.03 -11.06 16.37
N TYR A 203 -13.84 -11.25 16.93
CA TYR A 203 -13.41 -12.50 17.53
C TYR A 203 -12.57 -12.23 18.79
N ASP A 204 -13.08 -12.68 19.94
CA ASP A 204 -12.44 -12.56 21.27
C ASP A 204 -10.93 -12.77 21.26
N ALA A 205 -10.45 -13.80 20.56
CA ALA A 205 -9.02 -14.16 20.50
C ALA A 205 -8.14 -13.07 19.86
N ILE A 206 -8.63 -12.42 18.81
CA ILE A 206 -7.93 -11.35 18.09
C ILE A 206 -8.04 -10.05 18.89
N HIS A 207 -9.25 -9.72 19.37
CA HIS A 207 -9.49 -8.56 20.23
C HIS A 207 -8.58 -8.59 21.48
N GLU A 208 -8.47 -9.74 22.14
CA GLU A 208 -7.58 -9.93 23.28
C GLU A 208 -6.08 -9.83 22.92
N ALA A 209 -5.67 -10.20 21.71
CA ALA A 209 -4.29 -10.03 21.25
C ALA A 209 -3.96 -8.55 20.95
N ILE A 210 -4.87 -7.84 20.27
CA ILE A 210 -4.81 -6.38 20.09
C ILE A 210 -4.67 -5.68 21.46
N ARG A 211 -5.49 -6.09 22.43
CA ARG A 211 -5.47 -5.56 23.80
C ARG A 211 -4.15 -5.83 24.53
N ARG A 212 -3.48 -6.96 24.27
CA ARG A 212 -2.13 -7.26 24.78
C ARG A 212 -1.06 -6.39 24.13
N ALA A 213 -1.09 -6.22 22.81
CA ALA A 213 -0.16 -5.34 22.09
C ALA A 213 -0.26 -3.88 22.57
N GLN A 214 -1.47 -3.37 22.75
CA GLN A 214 -1.72 -2.03 23.33
C GLN A 214 -1.16 -1.89 24.75
N GLN A 215 -1.30 -2.93 25.60
CA GLN A 215 -0.72 -2.95 26.95
C GLN A 215 0.82 -2.96 26.97
N GLN A 216 1.47 -3.34 25.87
CA GLN A 216 2.93 -3.23 25.67
C GLN A 216 3.37 -1.89 25.07
N ASP A 217 2.48 -0.90 24.96
CA ASP A 217 2.69 0.36 24.21
C ASP A 217 3.03 0.15 22.72
N VAL A 218 2.38 -0.84 22.08
CA VAL A 218 2.49 -1.05 20.64
C VAL A 218 1.29 -0.44 19.94
N LEU A 219 1.53 0.41 18.93
CA LEU A 219 0.46 1.01 18.15
C LEU A 219 0.06 0.06 17.02
N VAL A 220 -1.17 -0.44 17.01
CA VAL A 220 -1.70 -1.21 15.89
C VAL A 220 -2.33 -0.26 14.87
N VAL A 221 -1.91 -0.38 13.61
CA VAL A 221 -2.43 0.35 12.45
C VAL A 221 -3.01 -0.67 11.49
N ALA A 222 -4.26 -0.47 11.05
CA ALA A 222 -4.96 -1.47 10.26
C ALA A 222 -5.74 -0.87 9.08
N ALA A 223 -5.79 -1.63 8.00
CA ALA A 223 -6.56 -1.29 6.80
C ALA A 223 -8.07 -1.36 7.08
N ALA A 224 -8.83 -0.36 6.61
CA ALA A 224 -10.29 -0.34 6.75
C ALA A 224 -11.01 -1.45 5.95
N GLY A 225 -10.32 -2.08 5.00
CA GLY A 225 -10.87 -3.08 4.10
C GLY A 225 -11.38 -2.51 2.79
N ASN A 226 -11.62 -3.37 1.81
CA ASN A 226 -11.96 -3.00 0.45
C ASN A 226 -13.36 -3.51 0.06
N LEU A 227 -14.23 -2.62 -0.42
CA LEU A 227 -15.57 -2.95 -0.90
C LEU A 227 -15.48 -3.77 -2.20
N GLN A 228 -15.75 -5.06 -2.11
CA GLN A 228 -15.72 -5.96 -3.27
C GLN A 228 -16.81 -5.57 -4.27
N GLY A 229 -16.41 -5.27 -5.51
CA GLY A 229 -17.28 -4.68 -6.54
C GLY A 229 -18.25 -5.68 -7.17
N GLY A 230 -19.30 -6.09 -6.43
CA GLY A 230 -20.21 -7.11 -6.95
C GLY A 230 -21.42 -7.52 -6.11
N GLU A 231 -22.15 -6.60 -5.48
CA GLU A 231 -23.56 -6.82 -5.07
C GLU A 231 -24.32 -5.47 -5.06
N GLY A 232 -25.61 -5.49 -5.40
CA GLY A 232 -26.39 -4.29 -5.76
C GLY A 232 -26.92 -3.45 -4.60
N GLN A 233 -26.19 -3.36 -3.48
CA GLN A 233 -26.62 -2.64 -2.28
C GLN A 233 -25.56 -1.63 -1.86
N GLY A 234 -25.98 -0.42 -1.48
CA GLY A 234 -25.06 0.69 -1.16
C GLY A 234 -24.04 0.29 -0.10
N GLY A 235 -22.76 0.57 -0.36
CA GLY A 235 -21.61 0.06 0.39
C GLY A 235 -21.84 0.08 1.89
N THR A 236 -21.99 -1.10 2.49
CA THR A 236 -22.36 -1.19 3.90
C THR A 236 -21.12 -0.90 4.72
N GLY A 237 -21.05 0.30 5.32
CA GLY A 237 -19.98 0.73 6.23
C GLY A 237 -19.96 -0.03 7.56
N ARG A 238 -19.91 -1.36 7.46
CA ARG A 238 -19.80 -2.30 8.57
C ARG A 238 -18.38 -2.20 9.14
N PRO A 239 -18.23 -2.31 10.47
CA PRO A 239 -16.94 -2.63 11.09
C PRO A 239 -16.26 -3.77 10.32
N SER A 240 -15.03 -3.52 9.85
CA SER A 240 -14.11 -4.60 9.49
C SER A 240 -12.96 -4.62 10.49
N TYR A 241 -12.55 -5.81 10.87
CA TYR A 241 -11.58 -6.04 11.93
C TYR A 241 -10.24 -6.46 11.32
N PRO A 242 -9.09 -6.11 11.93
CA PRO A 242 -8.94 -5.51 13.25
C PRO A 242 -9.15 -4.00 13.32
N ALA A 243 -9.33 -3.28 12.20
CA ALA A 243 -9.41 -1.82 12.18
C ALA A 243 -10.51 -1.25 13.09
N ALA A 244 -11.67 -1.89 13.21
CA ALA A 244 -12.76 -1.43 14.06
C ALA A 244 -12.67 -1.85 15.55
N TYR A 245 -11.55 -2.42 16.03
CA TYR A 245 -11.33 -2.62 17.47
C TYR A 245 -10.92 -1.31 18.17
N GLU A 246 -11.32 -1.15 19.42
CA GLU A 246 -10.99 0.04 20.22
C GLU A 246 -9.46 0.19 20.36
N GLY A 247 -8.93 1.38 20.03
CA GLY A 247 -7.50 1.68 20.11
C GLY A 247 -6.64 1.08 18.98
N VAL A 248 -7.25 0.53 17.92
CA VAL A 248 -6.56 0.30 16.64
C VAL A 248 -6.72 1.55 15.79
N LEU A 249 -5.65 2.00 15.14
CA LEU A 249 -5.68 3.16 14.26
C LEU A 249 -6.20 2.74 12.87
N ALA A 250 -7.46 3.06 12.58
CA ALA A 250 -8.18 2.61 11.39
C ALA A 250 -7.93 3.51 10.17
N VAL A 251 -7.42 2.92 9.08
CA VAL A 251 -6.95 3.68 7.90
C VAL A 251 -7.75 3.35 6.63
N ALA A 252 -8.49 4.36 6.13
CA ALA A 252 -9.15 4.33 4.82
C ALA A 252 -8.23 4.81 3.68
N ALA A 253 -8.68 4.64 2.43
CA ALA A 253 -7.93 5.03 1.24
C ALA A 253 -8.53 6.26 0.54
N VAL A 254 -7.65 7.19 0.13
CA VAL A 254 -7.96 8.21 -0.88
C VAL A 254 -7.32 7.85 -2.22
N ASP A 255 -7.89 8.39 -3.29
CA ASP A 255 -7.36 8.31 -4.65
C ASP A 255 -6.19 9.27 -4.87
N GLU A 256 -5.67 9.29 -6.10
CA GLU A 256 -4.54 10.13 -6.50
C GLU A 256 -4.79 11.65 -6.40
N ALA A 257 -6.04 12.10 -6.37
CA ALA A 257 -6.43 13.49 -6.17
C ALA A 257 -6.63 13.85 -4.69
N GLY A 258 -6.68 12.85 -3.80
CA GLY A 258 -6.99 13.02 -2.37
C GLY A 258 -8.49 12.92 -2.05
N GLU A 259 -9.32 12.50 -3.01
CA GLU A 259 -10.75 12.24 -2.78
C GLU A 259 -10.95 10.80 -2.27
N PRO A 260 -12.03 10.49 -1.52
CA PRO A 260 -12.26 9.14 -1.01
C PRO A 260 -12.31 8.08 -2.12
N ALA A 261 -11.49 7.04 -2.03
CA ALA A 261 -11.48 5.97 -3.03
C ALA A 261 -12.82 5.22 -2.97
N SER A 262 -13.50 5.07 -4.12
CA SER A 262 -14.85 4.51 -4.20
C SER A 262 -14.95 3.03 -3.80
N TRP A 263 -13.81 2.34 -3.74
CA TRP A 263 -13.66 0.97 -3.26
C TRP A 263 -13.20 0.88 -1.80
N SER A 264 -12.85 1.99 -1.12
CA SER A 264 -12.51 1.97 0.31
C SER A 264 -13.74 1.68 1.15
N ASN A 265 -13.63 0.76 2.11
CA ASN A 265 -14.62 0.68 3.18
C ASN A 265 -14.56 1.97 4.05
N PHE A 266 -15.65 2.25 4.76
CA PHE A 266 -15.86 3.50 5.49
C PHE A 266 -16.77 3.30 6.70
N GLY A 267 -16.74 4.24 7.64
CA GLY A 267 -17.64 4.24 8.80
C GLY A 267 -17.17 5.18 9.91
N PRO A 268 -17.98 5.35 10.97
CA PRO A 268 -17.63 6.23 12.09
C PRO A 268 -16.36 5.78 12.83
N TRP A 269 -15.97 4.52 12.68
CA TRP A 269 -14.78 3.86 13.21
C TRP A 269 -13.49 4.12 12.41
N VAL A 270 -13.53 4.85 11.28
CA VAL A 270 -12.32 5.26 10.54
C VAL A 270 -11.68 6.48 11.21
N ASP A 271 -10.39 6.42 11.51
CA ASP A 271 -9.66 7.50 12.21
C ASP A 271 -9.02 8.51 11.27
N LEU A 272 -8.43 8.04 10.18
CA LEU A 272 -7.80 8.85 9.13
C LEU A 272 -7.73 8.07 7.81
N ALA A 273 -7.20 8.70 6.76
CA ALA A 273 -6.89 8.06 5.50
C ALA A 273 -5.43 8.30 5.07
N ALA A 274 -4.98 7.54 4.08
CA ALA A 274 -3.78 7.85 3.31
C ALA A 274 -4.02 7.47 1.83
N TYR A 275 -3.06 7.77 0.95
CA TYR A 275 -3.20 7.42 -0.47
C TYR A 275 -3.27 5.90 -0.61
N GLY A 276 -4.19 5.39 -1.43
CA GLY A 276 -4.37 3.95 -1.59
C GLY A 276 -4.70 3.49 -3.02
N ASP A 277 -4.87 4.40 -3.97
CA ASP A 277 -5.17 4.05 -5.37
C ASP A 277 -3.95 4.25 -6.30
N LYS A 278 -3.71 3.26 -7.18
CA LYS A 278 -2.66 3.25 -8.22
C LYS A 278 -1.26 3.61 -7.71
N LEU A 279 -0.88 3.05 -6.57
CA LEU A 279 0.44 3.22 -6.01
C LEU A 279 1.43 2.31 -6.72
N THR A 280 2.48 2.88 -7.31
CA THR A 280 3.69 2.14 -7.63
C THR A 280 4.29 1.62 -6.33
N VAL A 281 4.49 0.31 -6.23
CA VAL A 281 5.07 -0.39 -5.09
C VAL A 281 6.13 -1.38 -5.56
N ILE A 282 7.07 -1.72 -4.69
CA ILE A 282 8.07 -2.77 -4.97
C ILE A 282 7.41 -4.14 -5.04
N ALA A 283 7.98 -5.03 -5.85
CA ALA A 283 7.55 -6.42 -6.00
C ALA A 283 8.72 -7.37 -5.68
N PRO A 284 8.45 -8.57 -5.12
CA PRO A 284 9.52 -9.48 -4.73
C PRO A 284 10.14 -10.21 -5.94
N GLY A 285 11.11 -11.09 -5.68
CA GLY A 285 11.74 -11.92 -6.72
C GLY A 285 12.73 -11.20 -7.65
N GLY A 286 13.01 -9.91 -7.41
CA GLY A 286 13.97 -9.12 -8.20
C GLY A 286 14.13 -7.69 -7.68
N SER A 287 14.30 -6.75 -8.61
CA SER A 287 14.33 -5.30 -8.36
C SER A 287 13.20 -4.57 -9.08
N GLY A 288 12.07 -5.26 -9.26
CA GLY A 288 10.92 -4.80 -10.03
C GLY A 288 9.84 -4.16 -9.17
N TYR A 289 8.85 -3.58 -9.85
CA TYR A 289 7.77 -2.79 -9.28
C TYR A 289 6.43 -3.18 -9.92
N ARG A 290 5.33 -2.88 -9.26
CA ARG A 290 3.96 -3.07 -9.75
C ARG A 290 3.07 -1.91 -9.31
N VAL A 291 1.88 -1.79 -9.89
CA VAL A 291 0.91 -0.75 -9.54
C VAL A 291 -0.30 -1.40 -8.87
N GLU A 292 -0.59 -1.00 -7.64
CA GLU A 292 -1.61 -1.62 -6.78
C GLU A 292 -2.61 -0.60 -6.23
N SER A 293 -3.80 -1.07 -5.85
CA SER A 293 -4.81 -0.29 -5.13
C SER A 293 -5.33 -1.09 -3.92
N GLY A 294 -5.47 -0.45 -2.76
CA GLY A 294 -5.99 -1.08 -1.54
C GLY A 294 -5.74 -0.27 -0.26
N THR A 295 -6.63 -0.41 0.73
CA THR A 295 -6.48 0.19 2.07
C THR A 295 -5.23 -0.33 2.80
N SER A 296 -4.77 -1.55 2.47
CA SER A 296 -3.47 -2.12 2.82
C SER A 296 -2.28 -1.17 2.66
N PHE A 297 -2.27 -0.40 1.58
CA PHE A 297 -1.17 0.49 1.22
C PHE A 297 -1.29 1.86 1.89
N ALA A 298 -2.51 2.27 2.22
CA ALA A 298 -2.78 3.43 3.05
C ALA A 298 -2.36 3.18 4.52
N ALA A 299 -2.69 2.00 5.07
CA ALA A 299 -2.23 1.59 6.40
C ALA A 299 -0.70 1.60 6.52
N ALA A 300 0.01 1.09 5.49
CA ALA A 300 1.46 1.10 5.42
C ALA A 300 2.07 2.51 5.55
N GLN A 301 1.46 3.52 4.92
CA GLN A 301 1.90 4.92 5.01
C GLN A 301 1.71 5.50 6.42
N VAL A 302 0.59 5.18 7.08
CA VAL A 302 0.30 5.61 8.46
C VAL A 302 1.25 4.90 9.44
N ALA A 303 1.55 3.62 9.25
CA ALA A 303 2.52 2.89 10.05
C ALA A 303 3.95 3.47 9.91
N GLY A 304 4.35 3.89 8.71
CA GLY A 304 5.57 4.65 8.48
C GLY A 304 5.54 6.02 9.17
N ALA A 305 4.44 6.79 9.06
CA ALA A 305 4.30 8.08 9.73
C ALA A 305 4.37 7.95 11.27
N ALA A 306 3.79 6.89 11.83
CA ALA A 306 3.92 6.54 13.25
C ALA A 306 5.38 6.25 13.65
N ALA A 307 6.15 5.57 12.79
CA ALA A 307 7.57 5.34 13.03
C ALA A 307 8.39 6.65 13.04
N LEU A 308 8.09 7.60 12.14
CA LEU A 308 8.70 8.94 12.18
C LEU A 308 8.38 9.66 13.51
N VAL A 309 7.12 9.66 13.92
CA VAL A 309 6.67 10.30 15.18
C VAL A 309 7.35 9.67 16.39
N ARG A 310 7.51 8.33 16.42
CA ARG A 310 8.20 7.63 17.52
C ARG A 310 9.71 7.80 17.55
N GLU A 311 10.39 8.04 16.41
CA GLU A 311 11.81 8.47 16.43
C GLU A 311 11.92 9.86 17.09
N ARG A 312 11.10 10.82 16.63
CA ARG A 312 11.18 12.21 17.10
C ARG A 312 10.73 12.39 18.55
N PHE A 313 9.75 11.60 18.99
CA PHE A 313 9.13 11.71 20.30
C PHE A 313 9.04 10.32 20.98
N PRO A 314 10.17 9.68 21.35
CA PRO A 314 10.22 8.28 21.78
C PRO A 314 9.54 8.00 23.13
N GLY A 315 9.18 9.05 23.87
CA GLY A 315 8.42 8.98 25.12
C GLY A 315 6.90 9.12 24.98
N LEU A 316 6.36 9.26 23.76
CA LEU A 316 4.91 9.21 23.53
C LEU A 316 4.41 7.77 23.56
N SER A 317 3.25 7.59 24.20
CA SER A 317 2.48 6.36 24.13
C SER A 317 1.87 6.11 22.75
N ALA A 318 1.44 4.87 22.48
CA ALA A 318 0.71 4.49 21.27
C ALA A 318 -0.52 5.38 21.05
N GLN A 319 -1.27 5.69 22.10
CA GLN A 319 -2.42 6.60 22.06
C GLN A 319 -1.99 8.02 21.67
N GLU A 320 -0.97 8.60 22.31
CA GLU A 320 -0.50 9.95 21.96
C GLU A 320 0.08 10.05 20.54
N VAL A 321 0.60 8.96 19.99
CA VAL A 321 1.01 8.88 18.57
C VAL A 321 -0.21 8.88 17.65
N ALA A 322 -1.24 8.09 17.95
CA ALA A 322 -2.50 8.05 17.20
C ALA A 322 -3.25 9.40 17.26
N GLU A 323 -3.36 10.00 18.44
CA GLU A 323 -3.93 11.34 18.64
C GLU A 323 -3.14 12.41 17.89
N ARG A 324 -1.80 12.33 17.87
CA ARG A 324 -0.97 13.26 17.10
C ARG A 324 -1.20 13.15 15.60
N LEU A 325 -1.22 11.93 15.05
CA LEU A 325 -1.41 11.67 13.62
C LEU A 325 -2.79 12.13 13.14
N THR A 326 -3.84 11.87 13.92
CA THR A 326 -5.21 12.28 13.61
C THR A 326 -5.41 13.79 13.80
N ALA A 327 -4.90 14.39 14.87
CA ALA A 327 -5.00 15.83 15.13
C ALA A 327 -4.11 16.70 14.22
N SER A 328 -3.23 16.11 13.42
CA SER A 328 -2.44 16.78 12.38
C SER A 328 -2.85 16.42 10.95
N ALA A 329 -3.90 15.63 10.74
CA ALA A 329 -4.31 15.17 9.41
C ALA A 329 -4.79 16.33 8.51
N SER A 330 -4.48 16.25 7.22
CA SER A 330 -4.96 17.17 6.20
C SER A 330 -6.44 16.91 5.91
N VAL A 331 -7.31 17.76 6.47
CA VAL A 331 -8.76 17.55 6.54
C VAL A 331 -9.44 17.58 5.16
N VAL A 332 -9.93 16.43 4.71
CA VAL A 332 -10.77 16.29 3.51
C VAL A 332 -12.20 16.74 3.81
N GLY A 333 -12.86 17.40 2.85
CA GLY A 333 -14.24 17.89 3.02
C GLY A 333 -14.44 18.97 4.12
N GLY A 334 -13.35 19.50 4.70
CA GLY A 334 -13.38 20.55 5.72
C GLY A 334 -13.82 20.12 7.13
N ARG A 335 -14.09 18.82 7.37
CA ARG A 335 -14.42 18.26 8.70
C ARG A 335 -14.21 16.74 8.76
N ARG A 336 -14.12 16.18 9.98
CA ARG A 336 -14.17 14.72 10.18
C ARG A 336 -15.43 14.14 9.51
N ASN A 337 -15.23 13.04 8.79
CA ASN A 337 -16.24 12.30 8.05
C ASN A 337 -15.90 10.81 8.01
N ASP A 338 -16.88 9.96 7.74
CA ASP A 338 -16.74 8.50 7.87
C ASP A 338 -15.88 7.86 6.77
N HIS A 339 -15.59 8.56 5.67
CA HIS A 339 -14.79 8.03 4.55
C HIS A 339 -13.28 8.29 4.69
N THR A 340 -12.88 9.31 5.45
CA THR A 340 -11.47 9.71 5.59
C THR A 340 -11.06 9.99 7.03
N GLY A 341 -11.93 9.70 8.00
CA GLY A 341 -11.73 10.01 9.40
C GLY A 341 -11.44 11.50 9.58
N ALA A 342 -10.33 11.84 10.23
CA ALA A 342 -9.85 13.21 10.43
C ALA A 342 -9.32 13.87 9.14
N GLY A 343 -8.90 13.10 8.13
CA GLY A 343 -8.26 13.58 6.91
C GLY A 343 -7.14 12.65 6.42
N ILE A 344 -6.37 13.12 5.43
CA ILE A 344 -5.18 12.41 4.93
C ILE A 344 -4.03 12.58 5.92
N VAL A 345 -3.28 11.52 6.20
CA VAL A 345 -2.09 11.58 7.06
C VAL A 345 -1.07 12.60 6.52
N ASP A 346 -0.61 13.51 7.40
CA ASP A 346 0.44 14.47 7.08
C ASP A 346 1.63 14.23 8.02
N PRO A 347 2.68 13.52 7.55
CA PRO A 347 3.87 13.23 8.35
C PRO A 347 4.61 14.47 8.84
N PHE A 348 4.66 15.56 8.05
CA PHE A 348 5.34 16.79 8.45
C PHE A 348 4.55 17.55 9.53
N ALA A 349 3.23 17.66 9.37
CA ALA A 349 2.37 18.23 10.38
C ALA A 349 2.39 17.40 11.67
N ALA A 350 2.40 16.06 11.59
CA ALA A 350 2.50 15.19 12.77
C ALA A 350 3.81 15.45 13.54
N LEU A 351 4.93 15.50 12.82
CA LEU A 351 6.26 15.79 13.38
C LEU A 351 6.36 17.21 13.97
N THR A 352 5.55 18.17 13.52
CA THR A 352 5.59 19.57 13.98
C THR A 352 4.41 19.99 14.86
N HIS A 353 3.43 19.10 15.09
CA HIS A 353 2.21 19.38 15.84
C HIS A 353 2.50 19.86 17.28
N LEU A 354 1.82 20.94 17.69
CA LEU A 354 1.88 21.51 19.04
C LEU A 354 0.57 21.21 19.79
N PRO A 355 0.59 20.33 20.83
CA PRO A 355 -0.60 19.97 21.60
C PRO A 355 -1.35 21.18 22.17
N GLY A 356 -2.68 21.06 22.28
CA GLY A 356 -3.56 22.10 22.84
C GLY A 356 -3.94 23.24 21.87
N THR A 357 -3.41 23.27 20.65
CA THR A 357 -3.74 24.32 19.66
C THR A 357 -4.99 24.02 18.83
N GLY A 358 -5.38 22.75 18.66
CA GLY A 358 -6.45 22.32 17.76
C GLY A 358 -7.84 22.92 18.02
N GLY A 359 -8.34 22.86 19.25
CA GLY A 359 -9.66 23.44 19.59
C GLY A 359 -9.71 24.95 19.36
N GLN A 360 -8.59 25.63 19.63
CA GLN A 360 -8.40 27.07 19.37
C GLN A 360 -8.28 27.43 17.88
N ALA A 361 -8.06 26.45 16.98
CA ALA A 361 -8.14 26.63 15.54
C ALA A 361 -9.56 26.39 15.01
N GLN A 362 -10.22 25.33 15.48
CA GLN A 362 -11.60 24.99 15.10
C GLN A 362 -12.60 26.08 15.52
N ASP A 363 -12.51 26.59 16.74
CA ASP A 363 -13.35 27.74 17.18
C ASP A 363 -13.10 29.00 16.37
N ARG A 364 -11.86 29.26 15.92
CA ARG A 364 -11.54 30.44 15.10
C ARG A 364 -12.04 30.31 13.66
N ALA A 365 -12.05 29.10 13.11
CA ALA A 365 -12.72 28.81 11.84
C ALA A 365 -14.25 28.99 11.96
N ALA A 366 -14.86 28.51 13.05
CA ALA A 366 -16.30 28.61 13.28
C ALA A 366 -16.80 30.03 13.59
N THR A 367 -16.03 30.84 14.32
CA THR A 367 -16.43 32.20 14.76
C THR A 367 -16.13 33.31 13.75
N GLY A 368 -15.43 33.02 12.65
CA GLY A 368 -15.08 34.01 11.62
C GLY A 368 -14.13 35.12 12.09
N ALA A 369 -13.64 35.07 13.33
CA ALA A 369 -12.74 36.02 13.94
C ALA A 369 -11.29 35.82 13.44
N GLY A 370 -11.10 36.05 12.14
CA GLY A 370 -9.85 35.87 11.41
C GLY A 370 -8.74 36.82 11.86
N GLY A 371 -8.11 36.50 13.00
CA GLY A 371 -6.88 37.12 13.47
C GLY A 371 -5.75 36.86 12.49
N ARG A 372 -5.61 37.74 11.49
CA ARG A 372 -4.57 37.66 10.45
C ARG A 372 -3.19 37.82 11.07
N LEU A 373 -2.56 36.70 11.41
CA LEU A 373 -1.09 36.63 11.40
C LEU A 373 -0.63 37.03 10.00
N ALA A 374 0.02 38.19 9.92
CA ALA A 374 0.56 38.69 8.67
C ALA A 374 1.77 37.82 8.28
N VAL A 375 1.51 36.75 7.52
CA VAL A 375 2.54 36.01 6.81
C VAL A 375 3.24 37.00 5.89
N GLN A 376 4.43 37.46 6.29
CA GLN A 376 5.28 38.19 5.39
C GLN A 376 5.62 37.25 4.23
N PRO A 377 5.45 37.66 2.96
CA PRO A 377 5.90 36.84 1.85
C PRO A 377 7.39 36.57 2.04
N LEU A 378 7.83 35.33 1.79
CA LEU A 378 9.27 35.05 1.74
C LEU A 378 9.91 36.05 0.78
N PRO A 379 11.04 36.69 1.15
CA PRO A 379 11.76 37.56 0.22
C PRO A 379 12.07 36.77 -1.05
N ALA A 380 11.47 37.18 -2.17
CA ALA A 380 11.76 36.56 -3.46
C ALA A 380 13.26 36.66 -3.70
N ALA A 381 13.92 35.52 -3.94
CA ALA A 381 15.37 35.47 -4.08
C ALA A 381 15.83 36.48 -5.15
N GLU A 382 16.53 37.54 -4.73
CA GLU A 382 16.94 38.57 -5.67
C GLU A 382 17.87 37.95 -6.73
N PRO A 383 17.67 38.24 -8.03
CA PRO A 383 18.60 37.80 -9.05
C PRO A 383 19.98 38.40 -8.73
N PRO A 384 21.08 37.61 -8.76
CA PRO A 384 22.36 37.97 -8.14
C PRO A 384 23.09 39.19 -8.75
N LEU A 385 22.48 39.82 -9.75
CA LEU A 385 22.91 41.08 -10.36
C LEU A 385 21.68 41.98 -10.56
N GLY A 386 21.48 42.92 -9.63
CA GLY A 386 20.38 43.89 -9.72
C GLY A 386 20.36 44.63 -11.06
N GLY A 387 19.17 45.00 -11.55
CA GLY A 387 18.93 45.35 -12.97
C GLY A 387 19.74 46.51 -13.58
N ARG A 388 20.50 47.28 -12.79
CA ARG A 388 21.51 48.23 -13.29
C ARG A 388 22.81 47.52 -13.71
N ALA A 389 23.27 46.54 -12.94
CA ALA A 389 24.48 45.75 -13.24
C ALA A 389 24.28 44.85 -14.47
N ALA A 390 23.14 44.18 -14.58
CA ALA A 390 22.79 43.38 -15.77
C ALA A 390 22.79 44.22 -17.06
N ARG A 391 22.26 45.44 -17.01
CA ARG A 391 22.30 46.39 -18.14
C ARG A 391 23.73 46.87 -18.44
N ALA A 392 24.52 47.19 -17.43
CA ALA A 392 25.92 47.59 -17.59
C ALA A 392 26.76 46.49 -18.27
N LEU A 393 26.59 45.23 -17.85
CA LEU A 393 27.23 44.06 -18.48
C LEU A 393 26.84 43.92 -19.96
N GLY A 394 25.55 44.06 -20.29
CA GLY A 394 25.07 44.05 -21.66
C GLY A 394 25.69 45.15 -22.54
N TRP A 395 25.77 46.39 -22.04
CA TRP A 395 26.43 47.48 -22.76
C TRP A 395 27.93 47.26 -22.93
N SER A 396 28.64 46.77 -21.91
CA SER A 396 30.07 46.46 -22.04
C SER A 396 30.36 45.31 -23.01
N GLY A 397 29.51 44.27 -23.03
CA GLY A 397 29.61 43.17 -24.00
C GLY A 397 29.39 43.65 -25.44
N GLY A 398 28.35 44.46 -25.67
CA GLY A 398 28.08 45.07 -26.97
C GLY A 398 29.19 46.00 -27.46
N LEU A 399 29.75 46.82 -26.56
CA LEU A 399 30.87 47.70 -26.87
C LEU A 399 32.14 46.90 -27.23
N LEU A 400 32.44 45.84 -26.48
CA LEU A 400 33.61 45.00 -26.72
C LEU A 400 33.49 44.23 -28.05
N LEU A 401 32.29 43.73 -28.39
CA LEU A 401 32.00 43.15 -29.71
C LEU A 401 32.20 44.17 -30.84
N ALA A 402 31.71 45.41 -30.67
CA ALA A 402 31.89 46.47 -31.66
C ALA A 402 33.38 46.84 -31.86
N VAL A 403 34.18 46.86 -30.80
CA VAL A 403 35.64 47.07 -30.88
C VAL A 403 36.33 45.92 -31.59
N VAL A 404 35.99 44.66 -31.30
CA VAL A 404 36.55 43.49 -31.98
C VAL A 404 36.20 43.48 -33.48
N LEU A 405 34.93 43.75 -33.84
CA LEU A 405 34.50 43.89 -35.23
C LEU A 405 35.20 45.06 -35.94
N GLY A 406 35.42 46.18 -35.25
CA GLY A 406 36.20 47.30 -35.76
C GLY A 406 37.65 46.94 -36.06
N LEU A 407 38.33 46.27 -35.12
CA LEU A 407 39.74 45.88 -35.24
C LEU A 407 39.96 44.79 -36.31
N LEU A 408 39.05 43.82 -36.44
CA LEU A 408 39.13 42.77 -37.45
C LEU A 408 38.65 43.24 -38.84
N GLY A 409 37.65 44.12 -38.88
CA GLY A 409 37.07 44.65 -40.13
C GLY A 409 37.90 45.78 -40.78
N ALA A 410 38.50 46.67 -40.00
CA ALA A 410 39.24 47.82 -40.55
C ALA A 410 40.41 47.44 -41.49
N PRO A 411 41.20 46.38 -41.26
CA PRO A 411 42.20 45.91 -42.22
C PRO A 411 41.60 45.45 -43.55
N ALA A 412 40.44 44.78 -43.53
CA ALA A 412 39.75 44.32 -44.73
C ALA A 412 39.16 45.50 -45.52
N VAL A 413 38.45 46.42 -44.84
CA VAL A 413 37.88 47.63 -45.46
C VAL A 413 38.99 48.52 -46.02
N ARG A 414 40.11 48.72 -45.30
CA ARG A 414 41.27 49.47 -45.81
C ARG A 414 41.94 48.79 -47.02
N ARG A 415 41.94 47.46 -47.10
CA ARG A 415 42.41 46.73 -48.31
C ARG A 415 41.44 46.88 -49.48
N ALA A 416 40.13 46.81 -49.27
CA ALA A 416 39.12 46.98 -50.31
C ALA A 416 39.13 48.40 -50.90
N ALA A 417 39.16 49.42 -50.04
CA ALA A 417 39.24 50.83 -50.45
C ALA A 417 40.53 51.13 -51.25
N ARG A 418 41.69 50.62 -50.79
CA ARG A 418 42.97 50.78 -51.53
C ARG A 418 42.98 50.09 -52.89
N ARG A 419 42.14 49.07 -53.12
CA ARG A 419 41.95 48.40 -54.41
C ARG A 419 40.89 49.07 -55.31
N ARG A 420 40.37 50.24 -54.93
CA ARG A 420 39.27 50.95 -55.62
C ARG A 420 38.05 50.05 -55.88
N TRP A 421 37.75 49.14 -54.94
CA TRP A 421 36.69 48.16 -55.11
C TRP A 421 35.33 48.86 -55.24
N ARG A 422 34.72 48.74 -56.42
CA ARG A 422 33.32 49.12 -56.66
C ARG A 422 32.47 47.89 -56.38
N ALA A 423 31.36 48.05 -55.66
CA ALA A 423 30.33 47.03 -55.62
C ALA A 423 29.84 46.77 -57.06
N GLY A 424 29.73 45.50 -57.44
CA GLY A 424 29.07 45.14 -58.70
C GLY A 424 27.57 45.48 -58.64
N PRO A 425 26.90 45.65 -59.79
CA PRO A 425 25.45 45.76 -59.80
C PRO A 425 24.83 44.50 -59.18
N ALA A 426 23.73 44.66 -58.45
CA ALA A 426 22.98 43.53 -57.93
C ALA A 426 22.47 42.65 -59.09
N PRO A 427 22.50 41.32 -58.97
CA PRO A 427 21.82 40.44 -59.94
C PRO A 427 20.34 40.82 -60.03
N GLY A 428 19.83 40.93 -61.27
CA GLY A 428 18.42 41.18 -61.52
C GLY A 428 17.52 40.01 -61.08
N GLU A 429 16.22 40.27 -60.99
CA GLU A 429 15.22 39.30 -60.51
C GLU A 429 15.11 38.08 -61.44
N GLY A 430 15.82 37.00 -61.08
CA GLY A 430 15.55 35.66 -61.58
C GLY A 430 14.41 35.01 -60.78
N ALA A 431 13.51 34.30 -61.47
CA ALA A 431 12.37 33.64 -60.84
C ALA A 431 12.83 32.64 -59.74
N PRO A 432 12.10 32.53 -58.62
CA PRO A 432 12.51 31.70 -57.49
C PRO A 432 12.50 30.21 -57.86
N PRO A 433 13.50 29.42 -57.43
CA PRO A 433 13.47 27.97 -57.59
C PRO A 433 12.36 27.34 -56.72
N PRO A 434 11.82 26.16 -57.09
CA PRO A 434 10.79 25.49 -56.31
C PRO A 434 11.29 25.13 -54.92
N ALA A 435 10.43 25.30 -53.91
CA ALA A 435 10.79 25.09 -52.51
C ALA A 435 11.06 23.62 -52.18
N PRO A 436 12.02 23.31 -51.28
CA PRO A 436 12.19 21.97 -50.74
C PRO A 436 10.98 21.57 -49.87
N PRO A 437 10.65 20.28 -49.77
CA PRO A 437 9.55 19.81 -48.93
C PRO A 437 9.82 20.12 -47.45
N ALA A 438 8.79 20.61 -46.74
CA ALA A 438 8.89 20.95 -45.33
C ALA A 438 9.03 19.69 -44.45
N PRO A 439 9.77 19.75 -43.32
CA PRO A 439 9.76 18.68 -42.33
C PRO A 439 8.35 18.52 -41.74
N ALA A 440 7.93 17.28 -41.50
CA ALA A 440 6.59 16.98 -41.03
C ALA A 440 6.33 17.54 -39.63
N ALA A 441 5.41 18.50 -39.52
CA ALA A 441 4.92 18.96 -38.23
C ALA A 441 4.01 17.88 -37.61
N LEU A 442 4.46 17.25 -36.53
CA LEU A 442 3.64 16.39 -35.68
C LEU A 442 2.65 17.26 -34.89
N ALA A 443 1.56 17.64 -35.55
CA ALA A 443 0.46 18.38 -34.92
C ALA A 443 -0.33 17.46 -33.99
N LEU A 444 -0.29 17.77 -32.69
CA LEU A 444 -1.17 17.18 -31.67
C LEU A 444 -2.63 17.58 -31.95
N ALA A 445 -3.34 16.73 -32.69
CA ALA A 445 -4.71 16.98 -33.17
C ALA A 445 -5.78 16.08 -32.52
N TRP A 446 -5.53 15.59 -31.31
CA TRP A 446 -6.46 14.75 -30.51
C TRP A 446 -7.05 15.52 -29.31
N LEU A 447 -7.57 16.73 -29.55
CA LEU A 447 -8.35 17.52 -28.58
C LEU A 447 -9.23 18.55 -29.34
N GLY A 448 -10.54 18.29 -29.44
CA GLY A 448 -11.52 19.18 -30.08
C GLY A 448 -12.65 18.42 -30.80
N GLY A 449 -13.90 18.57 -30.35
CA GLY A 449 -15.00 17.68 -30.74
C GLY A 449 -16.07 18.26 -31.67
N GLY A 450 -16.20 17.67 -32.87
CA GLY A 450 -17.42 17.66 -33.72
C GLY A 450 -17.89 18.99 -34.34
N PRO A 451 -19.09 19.03 -34.98
CA PRO A 451 -19.95 17.89 -35.31
C PRO A 451 -20.62 17.90 -36.73
N ARG A 452 -21.02 16.69 -37.18
CA ARG A 452 -22.17 16.37 -38.08
C ARG A 452 -22.14 16.68 -39.60
N GLN A 453 -22.90 15.82 -40.32
CA GLN A 453 -23.34 15.84 -41.74
C GLN A 453 -22.28 15.52 -42.81
N GLY A 454 -22.56 14.70 -43.83
CA GLY A 454 -23.70 13.77 -43.98
C GLY A 454 -23.98 13.27 -45.41
N GLY A 455 -24.25 11.96 -45.55
CA GLY A 455 -25.06 11.38 -46.64
C GLY A 455 -24.34 10.71 -47.82
N ARG A 456 -24.74 9.44 -48.07
CA ARG A 456 -24.92 8.77 -49.39
C ARG A 456 -23.65 8.49 -50.24
N ASP A 457 -23.53 7.37 -50.98
CA ASP A 457 -24.49 6.32 -51.40
C ASP A 457 -23.96 4.87 -51.22
N GLY A 458 -24.85 3.86 -51.36
CA GLY A 458 -24.52 2.42 -51.57
C GLY A 458 -24.60 2.02 -53.05
N PRO A 459 -24.64 0.73 -53.47
CA PRO A 459 -24.92 -0.55 -52.75
C PRO A 459 -23.65 -1.45 -52.61
N ALA A 460 -23.54 -2.54 -51.81
CA ALA A 460 -24.42 -3.66 -51.41
C ALA A 460 -24.57 -4.80 -52.48
N PRO A 461 -24.91 -6.07 -52.14
CA PRO A 461 -25.05 -6.74 -50.82
C PRO A 461 -24.50 -8.22 -50.73
N HIS A 462 -24.75 -8.86 -49.57
CA HIS A 462 -24.91 -10.33 -49.30
C HIS A 462 -23.69 -11.26 -48.98
N PRO A 463 -23.89 -12.35 -48.21
CA PRO A 463 -24.92 -12.60 -47.17
C PRO A 463 -24.37 -13.14 -45.82
N MET A 464 -25.23 -13.12 -44.79
CA MET A 464 -24.95 -13.68 -43.46
C MET A 464 -25.31 -15.18 -43.36
N HIS A 465 -24.67 -15.89 -42.43
CA HIS A 465 -25.27 -17.02 -41.72
C HIS A 465 -25.29 -16.76 -40.21
N GLN A 466 -26.48 -16.83 -39.61
CA GLN A 466 -26.68 -16.99 -38.17
C GLN A 466 -27.70 -18.11 -37.93
N ARG A 467 -27.60 -18.80 -36.80
CA ARG A 467 -28.56 -19.83 -36.35
C ARG A 467 -29.44 -19.27 -35.22
N PRO A 468 -30.68 -19.78 -35.04
CA PRO A 468 -31.63 -19.21 -34.10
C PRO A 468 -31.31 -19.59 -32.64
N THR A 469 -31.67 -18.69 -31.73
CA THR A 469 -31.90 -18.99 -30.32
C THR A 469 -33.38 -19.27 -30.07
N THR A 470 -33.68 -20.08 -29.05
CA THR A 470 -35.05 -20.44 -28.64
C THR A 470 -35.14 -20.46 -27.10
N THR A 471 -36.34 -20.24 -26.55
CA THR A 471 -36.70 -20.22 -25.10
C THR A 471 -35.95 -19.18 -24.26
N SER A 472 -36.49 -18.60 -23.19
CA SER A 472 -37.87 -18.50 -22.63
C SER A 472 -37.85 -17.32 -21.61
N GLY A 473 -38.93 -16.78 -21.07
CA GLY A 473 -40.38 -16.95 -21.26
C GLY A 473 -41.12 -15.85 -20.47
N GLY A 474 -42.35 -15.49 -20.86
CA GLY A 474 -43.09 -14.35 -20.30
C GLY A 474 -44.37 -14.74 -19.54
N ALA A 475 -44.67 -14.00 -18.47
CA ALA A 475 -45.76 -14.23 -17.51
C ALA A 475 -47.19 -14.28 -18.09
N THR A 476 -48.12 -14.96 -17.38
CA THR A 476 -49.35 -14.31 -16.83
C THR A 476 -50.12 -15.18 -15.82
N HIS A 477 -50.73 -14.51 -14.84
CA HIS A 477 -52.00 -14.77 -14.11
C HIS A 477 -52.45 -16.17 -13.62
N GLY A 478 -53.15 -16.16 -12.47
CA GLY A 478 -54.38 -16.96 -12.28
C GLY A 478 -54.64 -17.47 -10.87
N ASP A 479 -55.62 -16.90 -10.16
CA ASP A 479 -56.20 -17.52 -8.95
C ASP A 479 -57.03 -18.77 -9.29
N HIS A 480 -57.07 -19.76 -8.39
CA HIS A 480 -58.29 -20.19 -7.67
C HIS A 480 -58.12 -21.53 -6.93
N ALA A 481 -58.88 -21.67 -5.84
CA ALA A 481 -59.13 -22.85 -4.99
C ALA A 481 -57.96 -23.35 -4.12
#